data_AF-A0A497B340-F1
#
_entry.id   AF-A0A497B340-F1
#
_cell.length_a   1.000
_cell.length_b   1.000
_cell.length_c   1.000
_cell.angle_alpha   90.00
_cell.angle_beta   90.00
_cell.angle_gamma   90.00
#
_symmetry.space_group_name_H-M   'P 1'
#
loop_
_entity.id
_entity.type
_entity.pdbx_description
1 polymer ?
#
loop_
_entity_poly.entity_id
_entity_poly.type
_entity_poly.pdbx_seq_one_letter_code
_entity_poly.pdbx_strand_id
1 'polypeptide(L)'
;MQTPEIRETTADLVLIKAVTMLHPGIGRRGEVVDLPIQRDGLGFPMIYASSLKGSLKSYVWNKKGENLARILFGSEPDDKIKYPGTISILDTYLLAIPARSLLGVHIYITSQLLLKRFSEYIKITQRHKNFTDIIKTITSHALDRGKVLISDDTKFRVEALNGRIVINEELQLEPIPIDEDMKGKLEKIAEFIGIEDKERLAVLNDDDFLSVIERSILKITRIRLEREIKKVARGGLWVEEYIPRGTIFYSTFVYNEKQLERFREMAEKDEHLRNILEISHEYLRNGVMGAIREILKDNYIVIGGDETVGKGLIKIVIAEEVS
;
A
#
# COMPACT_ATOMS: atom_id res chain seq x y z
N MET A 1 13.29 11.92 -37.31
CA MET A 1 12.86 10.90 -36.33
C MET A 1 11.80 11.53 -35.46
N GLN A 2 10.53 11.19 -35.69
CA GLN A 2 9.46 11.59 -34.77
C GLN A 2 9.68 10.84 -33.46
N THR A 3 9.84 11.59 -32.38
CA THR A 3 9.71 11.06 -31.02
C THR A 3 8.41 10.27 -30.96
N PRO A 4 8.41 8.99 -30.53
CA PRO A 4 7.16 8.27 -30.41
C PRO A 4 6.27 9.05 -29.46
N GLU A 5 5.09 9.46 -29.92
CA GLU A 5 4.03 9.93 -29.04
C GLU A 5 3.86 8.87 -27.95
N ILE A 6 4.32 9.19 -26.73
CA ILE A 6 3.98 8.40 -25.55
C ILE A 6 2.48 8.63 -25.38
N ARG A 7 1.69 7.74 -26.01
CA ARG A 7 0.23 7.70 -25.87
C ARG A 7 -0.07 7.72 -24.37
N GLU A 8 -0.96 8.63 -23.95
CA GLU A 8 -1.35 8.82 -22.55
C GLU A 8 -1.57 7.47 -21.87
N THR A 9 -0.62 7.07 -21.02
CA THR A 9 -0.81 5.90 -20.17
C THR A 9 -1.75 6.34 -19.07
N THR A 10 -3.01 5.94 -19.16
CA THR A 10 -3.99 6.26 -18.14
C THR A 10 -3.68 5.42 -16.90
N ALA A 11 -3.30 6.07 -15.81
CA ALA A 11 -2.98 5.41 -14.56
C ALA A 11 -3.46 6.22 -13.36
N ASP A 12 -3.87 5.51 -12.31
CA ASP A 12 -4.21 6.11 -11.02
C ASP A 12 -3.16 5.72 -9.99
N LEU A 13 -2.73 6.70 -9.20
CA LEU A 13 -1.99 6.46 -7.97
C LEU A 13 -2.98 6.05 -6.89
N VAL A 14 -2.70 4.96 -6.21
CA VAL A 14 -3.62 4.35 -5.25
C VAL A 14 -2.94 4.22 -3.91
N LEU A 15 -3.50 4.85 -2.88
CA LEU A 15 -3.09 4.68 -1.49
C LEU A 15 -3.86 3.52 -0.87
N ILE A 16 -3.16 2.69 -0.11
CA ILE A 16 -3.72 1.51 0.54
C ILE A 16 -3.42 1.62 2.03
N LYS A 17 -4.45 1.82 2.85
CA LYS A 17 -4.34 2.06 4.28
C LYS A 17 -4.79 0.85 5.07
N ALA A 18 -3.95 0.35 5.96
CA ALA A 18 -4.28 -0.74 6.86
C ALA A 18 -5.34 -0.29 7.89
N VAL A 19 -6.56 -0.82 7.81
CA VAL A 19 -7.63 -0.56 8.79
C VAL A 19 -7.50 -1.52 9.97
N THR A 20 -7.06 -2.74 9.69
CA THR A 20 -6.66 -3.75 10.67
C THR A 20 -5.20 -4.15 10.43
N MET A 21 -4.63 -4.99 11.28
CA MET A 21 -3.32 -5.57 11.01
C MET A 21 -3.37 -6.43 9.74
N LEU A 22 -2.29 -6.44 8.95
CA LEU A 22 -2.25 -7.17 7.67
C LEU A 22 -1.25 -8.33 7.73
N HIS A 23 -1.60 -9.46 7.11
CA HIS A 23 -0.72 -10.60 6.91
C HIS A 23 -0.69 -11.02 5.42
N PRO A 24 0.02 -10.28 4.56
CA PRO A 24 0.35 -10.75 3.23
C PRO A 24 1.46 -11.80 3.34
N GLY A 25 1.10 -13.07 3.57
CA GLY A 25 2.07 -14.14 3.81
C GLY A 25 2.83 -14.58 2.55
N ILE A 26 4.02 -15.16 2.74
CA ILE A 26 4.81 -15.84 1.69
C ILE A 26 4.87 -17.37 1.87
N GLY A 27 3.96 -17.92 2.68
CA GLY A 27 3.98 -19.31 3.10
C GLY A 27 4.93 -19.56 4.27
N ARG A 28 4.98 -20.81 4.75
CA ARG A 28 5.76 -21.18 5.94
C ARG A 28 7.25 -21.26 5.61
N ARG A 29 8.09 -20.59 6.40
CA ARG A 29 9.56 -20.68 6.33
C ARG A 29 10.11 -21.28 7.63
N GLY A 30 11.21 -22.03 7.53
CA GLY A 30 11.90 -22.62 8.68
C GLY A 30 12.81 -21.63 9.43
N GLU A 31 12.44 -20.35 9.45
CA GLU A 31 13.22 -19.27 10.05
C GLU A 31 12.73 -18.97 11.49
N VAL A 32 13.17 -17.85 12.08
CA VAL A 32 12.77 -17.39 13.42
C VAL A 32 11.25 -17.14 13.53
N VAL A 33 10.60 -16.85 12.40
CA VAL A 33 9.15 -16.70 12.27
C VAL A 33 8.64 -17.77 11.33
N ASP A 34 7.64 -18.54 11.74
CA ASP A 34 7.03 -19.58 10.91
C ASP A 34 6.34 -18.98 9.68
N LEU A 35 5.55 -17.93 9.89
CA LEU A 35 4.73 -17.29 8.86
C LEU A 35 5.13 -15.80 8.73
N PRO A 36 6.15 -15.52 7.90
CA PRO A 36 6.58 -14.14 7.64
C PRO A 36 5.67 -13.44 6.64
N ILE A 37 5.66 -12.10 6.72
CA ILE A 37 5.03 -11.22 5.74
C ILE A 37 5.91 -11.02 4.49
N GLN A 38 5.28 -10.62 3.40
CA GLN A 38 5.90 -10.17 2.15
C GLN A 38 6.79 -8.93 2.39
N ARG A 39 7.98 -8.96 1.79
CA ARG A 39 8.98 -7.88 1.84
C ARG A 39 9.57 -7.62 0.45
N ASP A 40 10.01 -6.38 0.24
CA ASP A 40 10.77 -6.01 -0.95
C ASP A 40 12.24 -6.47 -0.86
N GLY A 41 13.03 -6.19 -1.90
CA GLY A 41 14.45 -6.56 -1.95
C GLY A 41 15.33 -5.88 -0.89
N LEU A 42 14.81 -4.88 -0.16
CA LEU A 42 15.51 -4.20 0.93
C LEU A 42 14.98 -4.59 2.31
N GLY A 43 14.01 -5.50 2.39
CA GLY A 43 13.42 -5.96 3.64
C GLY A 43 12.23 -5.13 4.13
N PHE A 44 11.77 -4.13 3.38
CA PHE A 44 10.58 -3.37 3.76
C PHE A 44 9.31 -4.17 3.50
N PRO A 45 8.31 -4.13 4.41
CA PRO A 45 7.00 -4.71 4.17
C PRO A 45 6.43 -4.26 2.82
N MET A 46 5.88 -5.18 2.05
CA MET A 46 5.19 -4.87 0.82
C MET A 46 4.01 -5.82 0.62
N ILE A 47 3.16 -5.50 -0.35
CA ILE A 47 2.12 -6.41 -0.82
C ILE A 47 2.39 -6.65 -2.31
N TYR A 48 2.59 -7.90 -2.69
CA TYR A 48 2.79 -8.27 -4.10
C TYR A 48 1.55 -7.93 -4.92
N ALA A 49 1.78 -7.47 -6.14
CA ALA A 49 0.74 -7.16 -7.12
C ALA A 49 -0.26 -8.31 -7.29
N SER A 50 0.22 -9.56 -7.28
CA SER A 50 -0.62 -10.76 -7.37
C SER A 50 -1.58 -10.91 -6.20
N SER A 51 -1.15 -10.55 -4.97
CA SER A 51 -1.97 -10.62 -3.76
C SER A 51 -3.08 -9.58 -3.78
N LEU A 52 -2.74 -8.34 -4.16
CA LEU A 52 -3.72 -7.27 -4.31
C LEU A 52 -4.68 -7.53 -5.48
N LYS A 53 -4.16 -7.96 -6.64
CA LYS A 53 -4.96 -8.33 -7.81
C LYS A 53 -5.93 -9.47 -7.49
N GLY A 54 -5.48 -10.52 -6.81
CA GLY A 54 -6.34 -11.65 -6.43
C GLY A 54 -7.49 -11.22 -5.51
N SER A 55 -7.18 -10.38 -4.52
CA SER A 55 -8.16 -9.84 -3.58
C SER A 55 -9.19 -8.95 -4.28
N LEU A 56 -8.73 -8.04 -5.15
CA LEU A 56 -9.60 -7.19 -5.98
C LEU A 56 -10.45 -8.01 -6.95
N LYS A 57 -9.87 -9.00 -7.62
CA LYS A 57 -10.60 -9.90 -8.53
C LYS A 57 -11.72 -10.62 -7.80
N SER A 58 -11.43 -11.21 -6.62
CA SER A 58 -12.43 -11.89 -5.80
C SER A 58 -13.52 -10.92 -5.31
N TYR A 59 -13.14 -9.71 -4.90
CA TYR A 59 -14.10 -8.68 -4.50
C TYR A 59 -15.07 -8.34 -5.64
N VAL A 60 -14.55 -8.02 -6.83
CA VAL A 60 -15.36 -7.70 -8.01
C VAL A 60 -16.22 -8.89 -8.43
N TRP A 61 -15.66 -10.09 -8.42
CA TRP A 61 -16.38 -11.32 -8.76
C TRP A 61 -17.63 -11.50 -7.90
N ASN A 62 -17.47 -11.35 -6.58
CA ASN A 62 -18.57 -11.54 -5.63
C ASN A 62 -19.56 -10.36 -5.59
N LYS A 63 -19.11 -9.13 -5.85
CA LYS A 63 -19.94 -7.92 -5.71
C LYS A 63 -20.58 -7.44 -7.02
N LYS A 64 -19.89 -7.59 -8.14
CA LYS A 64 -20.28 -7.05 -9.45
C LYS A 64 -20.44 -8.15 -10.52
N GLY A 65 -20.01 -9.37 -10.22
CA GLY A 65 -20.19 -10.55 -11.07
C GLY A 65 -18.92 -11.00 -11.78
N GLU A 66 -18.89 -12.28 -12.13
CA GLU A 66 -17.74 -12.94 -12.73
C GLU A 66 -17.34 -12.35 -14.10
N ASN A 67 -18.32 -11.93 -14.89
CA ASN A 67 -18.10 -11.45 -16.26
C ASN A 67 -17.22 -10.18 -16.25
N LEU A 68 -17.56 -9.21 -15.40
CA LEU A 68 -16.76 -8.00 -15.25
C LEU A 68 -15.37 -8.31 -14.69
N ALA A 69 -15.30 -9.19 -13.69
CA ALA A 69 -14.03 -9.60 -13.09
C ALA A 69 -13.09 -10.24 -14.13
N ARG A 70 -13.62 -11.05 -15.05
CA ARG A 70 -12.86 -11.68 -16.14
C ARG A 70 -12.34 -10.65 -17.13
N ILE A 71 -13.13 -9.64 -17.52
CA ILE A 71 -12.66 -8.57 -18.40
C ILE A 71 -11.54 -7.78 -17.72
N LEU A 72 -11.75 -7.34 -16.48
CA LEU A 72 -10.79 -6.50 -15.76
C LEU A 72 -9.49 -7.25 -15.46
N PHE A 73 -9.56 -8.46 -14.90
CA PHE A 73 -8.38 -9.14 -14.35
C PHE A 73 -7.85 -10.28 -15.22
N GLY A 74 -8.57 -10.65 -16.28
CA GLY A 74 -8.23 -11.70 -17.24
C GLY A 74 -8.93 -13.03 -16.99
N SER A 75 -8.84 -13.91 -17.99
CA SER A 75 -9.39 -15.28 -17.97
C SER A 75 -8.87 -16.12 -16.80
N GLU A 76 -9.63 -17.13 -16.37
CA GLU A 76 -9.21 -18.12 -15.38
C GLU A 76 -8.15 -19.09 -15.96
N PRO A 77 -7.32 -19.72 -15.12
CA PRO A 77 -6.33 -20.72 -15.54
C PRO A 77 -6.90 -21.92 -16.29
N ASP A 78 -8.19 -22.25 -16.09
CA ASP A 78 -8.85 -23.40 -16.71
C ASP A 78 -9.69 -23.04 -17.96
N ASP A 79 -9.82 -21.74 -18.29
CA ASP A 79 -10.57 -21.31 -19.48
C ASP A 79 -9.92 -21.79 -20.79
N LYS A 80 -10.73 -22.21 -21.76
CA LYS A 80 -10.23 -22.61 -23.10
C LYS A 80 -9.58 -21.45 -23.86
N ILE A 81 -10.17 -20.26 -23.77
CA ILE A 81 -9.66 -19.05 -24.43
C ILE A 81 -8.91 -18.23 -23.39
N LYS A 82 -7.64 -17.95 -23.65
CA LYS A 82 -6.81 -17.11 -22.78
C LYS A 82 -6.77 -15.68 -23.28
N TYR A 83 -6.99 -14.75 -22.38
CA TYR A 83 -6.84 -13.32 -22.64
C TYR A 83 -6.37 -12.59 -21.38
N PRO A 84 -5.54 -11.55 -21.54
CA PRO A 84 -5.09 -10.75 -20.41
C PRO A 84 -6.23 -9.87 -19.86
N GLY A 85 -6.08 -9.43 -18.62
CA GLY A 85 -6.96 -8.41 -18.05
C GLY A 85 -6.68 -7.01 -18.62
N THR A 86 -7.66 -6.12 -18.48
CA THR A 86 -7.56 -4.71 -18.90
C THR A 86 -6.93 -3.79 -17.85
N ILE A 87 -6.67 -4.26 -16.63
CA ILE A 87 -5.91 -3.54 -15.59
C ILE A 87 -4.59 -4.25 -15.24
N SER A 88 -3.52 -3.47 -15.14
CA SER A 88 -2.24 -3.88 -14.55
C SER A 88 -2.08 -3.21 -13.19
N ILE A 89 -1.99 -4.03 -12.14
CA ILE A 89 -1.74 -3.58 -10.77
C ILE A 89 -0.25 -3.73 -10.51
N LEU A 90 0.42 -2.64 -10.13
CA LEU A 90 1.82 -2.69 -9.71
C LEU A 90 1.95 -3.18 -8.26
N ASP A 91 3.17 -3.56 -7.89
CA ASP A 91 3.46 -3.91 -6.51
C ASP A 91 3.13 -2.75 -5.56
N THR A 92 2.73 -3.11 -4.35
CA THR A 92 2.25 -2.17 -3.34
C THR A 92 3.36 -1.95 -2.31
N TYR A 93 3.99 -0.78 -2.37
CA TYR A 93 5.15 -0.43 -1.56
C TYR A 93 4.77 0.35 -0.31
N LEU A 94 5.52 0.15 0.76
CA LEU A 94 5.37 0.92 1.99
C LEU A 94 5.66 2.40 1.74
N LEU A 95 4.80 3.27 2.29
CA LEU A 95 4.99 4.72 2.28
C LEU A 95 5.30 5.26 3.67
N ALA A 96 4.49 4.88 4.66
CA ALA A 96 4.64 5.31 6.03
C ALA A 96 4.09 4.24 6.99
N ILE A 97 4.76 4.04 8.11
CA ILE A 97 4.36 3.09 9.15
C ILE A 97 4.14 3.82 10.47
N PRO A 98 3.09 3.53 11.23
CA PRO A 98 2.97 4.04 12.59
C PRO A 98 3.98 3.32 13.50
N ALA A 99 4.73 4.11 14.27
CA ALA A 99 5.64 3.65 15.30
C ALA A 99 5.21 4.21 16.66
N ARG A 100 5.55 3.50 17.74
CA ARG A 100 5.29 3.98 19.09
C ARG A 100 6.21 5.16 19.38
N SER A 101 5.65 6.24 19.88
CA SER A 101 6.39 7.41 20.35
C SER A 101 6.19 7.54 21.86
N LEU A 102 7.27 7.81 22.60
CA LEU A 102 7.21 7.90 24.06
C LEU A 102 6.21 8.97 24.53
N LEU A 103 6.19 10.11 23.83
CA LEU A 103 5.18 11.17 23.99
C LEU A 103 4.34 11.27 22.72
N GLY A 104 3.07 11.68 22.85
CA GLY A 104 2.15 11.75 21.71
C GLY A 104 1.64 10.38 21.22
N VAL A 105 1.93 9.29 21.92
CA VAL A 105 1.47 7.89 21.70
C VAL A 105 2.05 7.23 20.44
N HIS A 106 1.93 7.86 19.28
CA HIS A 106 2.44 7.32 18.02
C HIS A 106 2.81 8.43 17.03
N ILE A 107 3.67 8.07 16.10
CA ILE A 107 4.11 8.92 15.00
C ILE A 107 4.15 8.09 13.72
N TYR A 108 3.86 8.69 12.57
CA TYR A 108 4.07 8.07 11.27
C TYR A 108 5.50 8.32 10.82
N ILE A 109 6.23 7.24 10.56
CA ILE A 109 7.60 7.32 10.09
C ILE A 109 7.64 6.95 8.60
N THR A 110 8.35 7.75 7.82
CA THR A 110 8.80 7.45 6.45
C THR A 110 10.31 7.69 6.32
N SER A 111 10.89 7.45 5.14
CA SER A 111 12.31 7.67 4.87
C SER A 111 12.51 8.40 3.54
N GLN A 112 13.72 8.94 3.35
CA GLN A 112 14.06 9.57 2.09
C GLN A 112 13.94 8.62 0.89
N LEU A 113 14.38 7.37 1.04
CA LEU A 113 14.25 6.34 0.01
C LEU A 113 12.79 6.04 -0.34
N LEU A 114 11.92 5.88 0.65
CA LEU A 114 10.50 5.62 0.39
C LEU A 114 9.84 6.79 -0.36
N LEU A 115 10.14 8.03 0.05
CA LEU A 115 9.63 9.21 -0.63
C LEU A 115 10.16 9.32 -2.08
N LYS A 116 11.45 9.04 -2.31
CA LYS A 116 12.03 9.01 -3.68
C LYS A 116 11.31 7.99 -4.57
N ARG A 117 11.11 6.76 -4.08
CA ARG A 117 10.35 5.71 -4.79
C ARG A 117 8.89 6.11 -5.04
N PHE A 118 8.26 6.76 -4.06
CA PHE A 118 6.90 7.26 -4.22
C PHE A 118 6.81 8.32 -5.34
N SER A 119 7.78 9.24 -5.41
CA SER A 119 7.89 10.24 -6.48
C SER A 119 8.02 9.61 -7.87
N GLU A 120 8.74 8.48 -8.00
CA GLU A 120 8.84 7.74 -9.26
C GLU A 120 7.48 7.19 -9.71
N TYR A 121 6.65 6.69 -8.79
CA TYR A 121 5.32 6.17 -9.10
C TYR A 121 4.32 7.28 -9.42
N ILE A 122 4.41 8.43 -8.75
CA ILE A 122 3.62 9.61 -9.12
C ILE A 122 3.88 9.99 -10.58
N LYS A 123 5.14 9.98 -11.03
CA LYS A 123 5.50 10.32 -12.42
C LYS A 123 4.88 9.39 -13.46
N ILE A 124 4.64 8.12 -13.13
CA ILE A 124 3.95 7.17 -14.03
C ILE A 124 2.54 7.66 -14.36
N THR A 125 1.85 8.28 -13.39
CA THR A 125 0.48 8.78 -13.59
C THR A 125 0.40 10.05 -14.42
N GLN A 126 1.53 10.74 -14.61
CA GLN A 126 1.62 12.08 -15.23
C GLN A 126 0.74 13.16 -14.57
N ARG A 127 0.16 12.87 -13.40
CA ARG A 127 -0.63 13.75 -12.54
C ARG A 127 0.22 14.17 -11.34
N HIS A 128 -0.27 15.12 -10.53
CA HIS A 128 0.36 15.47 -9.24
C HIS A 128 1.80 15.99 -9.34
N LYS A 129 2.17 16.70 -10.43
CA LYS A 129 3.54 17.18 -10.64
C LYS A 129 4.08 18.02 -9.47
N ASN A 130 3.22 18.86 -8.88
CA ASN A 130 3.57 19.68 -7.72
C ASN A 130 4.07 18.84 -6.52
N PHE A 131 3.52 17.64 -6.31
CA PHE A 131 3.96 16.74 -5.24
C PHE A 131 5.36 16.16 -5.50
N THR A 132 5.73 15.94 -6.76
CA THR A 132 7.07 15.45 -7.08
C THR A 132 8.16 16.47 -6.71
N ASP A 133 7.89 17.76 -6.86
CA ASP A 133 8.80 18.85 -6.49
C ASP A 133 8.90 19.04 -4.97
N ILE A 134 7.78 18.89 -4.26
CA ILE A 134 7.75 18.88 -2.78
C ILE A 134 8.62 17.73 -2.25
N ILE A 135 8.40 16.52 -2.75
CA ILE A 135 9.20 15.34 -2.36
C ILE A 135 10.68 15.56 -2.67
N LYS A 136 11.01 16.12 -3.84
CA LYS A 136 12.40 16.40 -4.22
C LYS A 136 13.05 17.37 -3.23
N THR A 137 12.34 18.40 -2.78
CA THR A 137 12.85 19.33 -1.76
C THR A 137 13.14 18.60 -0.45
N ILE A 138 12.17 17.85 0.08
CA ILE A 138 12.31 17.10 1.34
C ILE A 138 13.47 16.11 1.27
N THR A 139 13.56 15.36 0.18
CA THR A 139 14.58 14.31 -0.01
C THR A 139 15.97 14.83 -0.38
N SER A 140 16.10 16.13 -0.68
CA SER A 140 17.40 16.81 -0.87
C SER A 140 17.92 17.41 0.44
N HIS A 141 17.11 17.44 1.49
CA HIS A 141 17.54 17.90 2.81
C HIS A 141 18.51 16.87 3.41
N ALA A 142 19.67 17.33 3.91
CA ALA A 142 20.62 16.44 4.56
C ALA A 142 20.03 15.88 5.85
N LEU A 143 19.98 14.55 5.97
CA LEU A 143 19.38 13.86 7.11
C LEU A 143 20.33 12.76 7.58
N ASP A 144 21.17 13.13 8.53
CA ASP A 144 22.11 12.21 9.17
C ASP A 144 21.37 11.23 10.08
N ARG A 145 22.04 10.11 10.41
CA ARG A 145 21.54 9.18 11.44
C ARG A 145 21.32 9.91 12.77
N GLY A 146 20.27 9.50 13.49
CA GLY A 146 19.88 10.08 14.76
C GLY A 146 19.17 11.43 14.64
N LYS A 147 18.86 11.90 13.43
CA LYS A 147 18.09 13.13 13.20
C LYS A 147 16.73 12.83 12.59
N VAL A 148 15.78 13.75 12.80
CA VAL A 148 14.42 13.63 12.26
C VAL A 148 13.93 14.96 11.69
N LEU A 149 13.27 14.88 10.54
CA LEU A 149 12.57 15.99 9.92
C LEU A 149 11.07 15.83 10.16
N ILE A 150 10.44 16.84 10.77
CA ILE A 150 9.03 16.80 11.22
C ILE A 150 8.47 18.23 11.25
N SER A 151 7.19 18.42 10.91
CA SER A 151 6.61 19.75 10.76
C SER A 151 6.36 20.48 12.10
N ASP A 152 6.01 19.74 13.14
CA ASP A 152 5.93 20.23 14.53
C ASP A 152 6.25 19.07 15.49
N ASP A 153 7.32 19.26 16.25
CA ASP A 153 7.83 18.26 17.19
C ASP A 153 7.40 18.49 18.64
N THR A 154 6.72 19.59 18.94
CA THR A 154 6.42 20.05 20.31
C THR A 154 5.80 18.94 21.17
N LYS A 155 4.88 18.16 20.60
CA LYS A 155 4.17 17.08 21.32
C LYS A 155 4.99 15.81 21.55
N PHE A 156 6.15 15.70 20.92
CA PHE A 156 6.99 14.50 20.92
C PHE A 156 8.30 14.69 21.70
N ARG A 157 8.67 15.94 22.03
CA ARG A 157 9.91 16.27 22.73
C ARG A 157 9.93 15.77 24.16
N VAL A 158 10.94 14.99 24.50
CA VAL A 158 11.19 14.52 25.87
C VAL A 158 12.21 15.45 26.54
N GLU A 159 11.73 16.35 27.40
CA GLU A 159 12.57 17.36 28.06
C GLU A 159 13.73 16.75 28.87
N ALA A 160 13.50 15.63 29.56
CA ALA A 160 14.53 14.91 30.30
C ALA A 160 15.66 14.34 29.41
N LEU A 161 15.45 14.31 28.09
CA LEU A 161 16.41 13.86 27.08
C LEU A 161 16.81 15.00 26.15
N ASN A 162 16.84 16.23 26.65
CA ASN A 162 17.22 17.43 25.92
C ASN A 162 16.36 17.65 24.66
N GLY A 163 15.06 17.41 24.76
CA GLY A 163 14.10 17.61 23.67
C GLY A 163 14.14 16.55 22.57
N ARG A 164 14.85 15.43 22.77
CA ARG A 164 14.85 14.31 21.81
C ARG A 164 13.47 13.64 21.69
N ILE A 165 13.20 13.10 20.51
CA ILE A 165 12.04 12.25 20.23
C ILE A 165 12.46 10.79 20.40
N VAL A 166 11.69 10.00 21.16
CA VAL A 166 12.01 8.58 21.42
C VAL A 166 11.00 7.67 20.74
N ILE A 167 11.46 6.87 19.80
CA ILE A 167 10.65 5.97 18.97
C ILE A 167 10.97 4.51 19.28
N ASN A 168 9.92 3.67 19.38
CA ASN A 168 10.01 2.24 19.65
C ASN A 168 10.94 1.91 20.83
N GLU A 169 10.86 2.73 21.88
CA GLU A 169 11.56 2.59 23.16
C GLU A 169 13.10 2.67 23.12
N GLU A 170 13.71 2.80 21.94
CA GLU A 170 15.17 2.71 21.77
C GLU A 170 15.75 3.87 20.96
N LEU A 171 15.10 4.22 19.85
CA LEU A 171 15.65 5.19 18.91
C LEU A 171 15.42 6.62 19.39
N GLN A 172 16.50 7.31 19.75
CA GLN A 172 16.45 8.71 20.18
C GLN A 172 16.88 9.64 19.04
N LEU A 173 15.96 10.48 18.60
CA LEU A 173 16.10 11.34 17.43
C LEU A 173 16.16 12.81 17.84
N GLU A 174 17.09 13.54 17.25
CA GLU A 174 17.20 14.98 17.36
C GLU A 174 16.38 15.65 16.25
N PRO A 175 15.35 16.44 16.58
CA PRO A 175 14.57 17.16 15.59
C PRO A 175 15.40 18.25 14.93
N ILE A 176 15.37 18.31 13.59
CA ILE A 176 16.05 19.35 12.82
C ILE A 176 15.19 20.62 12.81
N PRO A 177 15.73 21.81 13.14
CA PRO A 177 15.04 23.07 12.96
C PRO A 177 14.73 23.33 11.48
N ILE A 178 13.47 23.66 11.18
CA ILE A 178 12.99 23.92 9.83
C ILE A 178 12.33 25.30 9.72
N ASP A 179 12.30 25.86 8.51
CA ASP A 179 11.54 27.06 8.20
C ASP A 179 10.07 26.75 7.86
N GLU A 180 9.25 27.80 7.75
CA GLU A 180 7.82 27.68 7.45
C GLU A 180 7.54 27.05 6.07
N ASP A 181 8.46 27.19 5.10
CA ASP A 181 8.31 26.57 3.78
C ASP A 181 8.46 25.05 3.86
N MET A 182 9.51 24.56 4.53
CA MET A 182 9.70 23.13 4.76
C MET A 182 8.59 22.53 5.62
N LYS A 183 8.13 23.25 6.64
CA LYS A 183 6.97 22.87 7.46
C LYS A 183 5.73 22.65 6.58
N GLY A 184 5.37 23.63 5.76
CA GLY A 184 4.23 23.52 4.85
C GLY A 184 4.37 22.40 3.82
N LYS A 185 5.58 22.09 3.37
CA LYS A 185 5.87 20.95 2.48
C LYS A 185 5.62 19.61 3.16
N LEU A 186 6.07 19.43 4.40
CA LEU A 186 5.84 18.21 5.18
C LEU A 186 4.35 18.00 5.46
N GLU A 187 3.64 19.06 5.85
CA GLU A 187 2.19 19.02 6.09
C GLU A 187 1.40 18.65 4.82
N LYS A 188 1.79 19.18 3.66
CA LYS A 188 1.19 18.82 2.36
C LYS A 188 1.40 17.34 2.03
N ILE A 189 2.57 16.77 2.32
CA ILE A 189 2.79 15.32 2.12
C ILE A 189 1.92 14.51 3.08
N ALA A 190 1.87 14.89 4.35
CA ALA A 190 1.04 14.22 5.35
C ALA A 190 -0.44 14.22 4.94
N GLU A 191 -0.95 15.35 4.49
CA GLU A 191 -2.31 15.50 3.96
C GLU A 191 -2.56 14.65 2.70
N PHE A 192 -1.63 14.68 1.75
CA PHE A 192 -1.75 13.92 0.50
C PHE A 192 -1.84 12.41 0.75
N ILE A 193 -1.03 11.88 1.67
CA ILE A 193 -1.08 10.46 2.06
C ILE A 193 -2.23 10.18 3.06
N GLY A 194 -2.95 11.23 3.47
CA GLY A 194 -4.11 11.27 4.35
C GLY A 194 -3.82 10.83 5.77
N ILE A 195 -2.78 11.43 6.36
CA ILE A 195 -2.59 11.54 7.80
C ILE A 195 -3.35 12.79 8.25
N GLU A 196 -4.33 12.61 9.15
CA GLU A 196 -5.19 13.69 9.64
C GLU A 196 -4.40 14.69 10.51
N ASP A 197 -3.69 14.19 11.52
CA ASP A 197 -2.77 14.97 12.36
C ASP A 197 -1.43 15.14 11.60
N LYS A 198 -1.36 16.14 10.72
CA LYS A 198 -0.25 16.34 9.76
C LYS A 198 1.13 16.35 10.43
N GLU A 199 1.22 16.86 11.64
CA GLU A 199 2.43 16.91 12.46
C GLU A 199 2.94 15.55 12.92
N ARG A 200 2.19 14.47 12.71
CA ARG A 200 2.65 13.11 13.00
C ARG A 200 3.54 12.52 11.91
N LEU A 201 3.73 13.18 10.76
CA LEU A 201 4.66 12.66 9.76
C LEU A 201 6.09 13.08 10.09
N ALA A 202 6.94 12.09 10.36
CA ALA A 202 8.38 12.26 10.49
C ALA A 202 9.13 11.52 9.37
N VAL A 203 10.15 12.17 8.83
CA VAL A 203 11.05 11.62 7.83
C VAL A 203 12.40 11.33 8.50
N LEU A 204 12.89 10.10 8.34
CA LEU A 204 14.18 9.65 8.87
C LEU A 204 15.18 9.36 7.75
N ASN A 205 16.44 9.23 8.15
CA ASN A 205 17.43 8.53 7.35
C ASN A 205 17.02 7.06 7.12
N ASP A 206 17.44 6.48 6.00
CA ASP A 206 17.03 5.13 5.61
C ASP A 206 17.49 4.03 6.60
N ASP A 207 18.62 4.22 7.27
CA ASP A 207 19.14 3.26 8.25
C ASP A 207 18.36 3.28 9.57
N ASP A 208 18.02 4.48 10.05
CA ASP A 208 17.18 4.64 11.25
C ASP A 208 15.77 4.11 10.95
N PHE A 209 15.28 4.34 9.73
CA PHE A 209 14.01 3.80 9.27
C PHE A 209 13.97 2.27 9.30
N LEU A 210 15.04 1.60 8.86
CA LEU A 210 15.13 0.14 8.93
C LEU A 210 14.98 -0.36 10.38
N SER A 211 15.65 0.29 11.32
CA SER A 211 15.56 -0.01 12.75
C SER A 211 14.13 0.17 13.29
N VAL A 212 13.41 1.19 12.80
CA VAL A 212 11.98 1.39 13.13
C VAL A 212 11.14 0.23 12.60
N ILE A 213 11.35 -0.21 11.36
CA ILE A 213 10.57 -1.30 10.74
C ILE A 213 10.69 -2.58 11.54
N GLU A 214 11.91 -2.98 11.92
CA GLU A 214 12.16 -4.22 12.66
C GLU A 214 11.37 -4.30 13.98
N ARG A 215 11.19 -3.16 14.66
CA ARG A 215 10.45 -3.06 15.92
C ARG A 215 8.96 -2.74 15.77
N SER A 216 8.55 -2.21 14.63
CA SER A 216 7.15 -1.87 14.35
C SER A 216 6.36 -3.08 13.83
N ILE A 217 6.99 -4.05 13.16
CA ILE A 217 6.33 -5.29 12.76
C ILE A 217 6.01 -6.14 13.99
N LEU A 218 4.74 -6.55 14.11
CA LEU A 218 4.30 -7.38 15.22
C LEU A 218 4.62 -8.84 14.95
N LYS A 219 5.18 -9.53 15.94
CA LYS A 219 5.39 -10.97 15.94
C LYS A 219 4.47 -11.59 16.99
N ILE A 220 3.43 -12.28 16.56
CA ILE A 220 2.40 -12.85 17.43
C ILE A 220 2.58 -14.36 17.48
N THR A 221 2.74 -14.89 18.68
CA THR A 221 2.74 -16.34 18.91
C THR A 221 1.30 -16.83 19.04
N ARG A 222 0.95 -17.86 18.27
CA ARG A 222 -0.37 -18.49 18.30
C ARG A 222 -0.25 -19.94 18.73
N ILE A 223 -1.31 -20.41 19.39
CA ILE A 223 -1.44 -21.79 19.84
C ILE A 223 -2.75 -22.41 19.37
N ARG A 224 -2.72 -23.72 19.13
CA ARG A 224 -3.89 -24.58 18.98
C ARG A 224 -4.01 -25.46 20.20
N LEU A 225 -5.15 -25.41 20.88
CA LEU A 225 -5.42 -26.19 22.08
C LEU A 225 -6.11 -27.52 21.74
N GLU A 226 -5.76 -28.58 22.47
CA GLU A 226 -6.55 -29.79 22.60
C GLU A 226 -7.73 -29.50 23.53
N ARG A 227 -8.96 -29.50 22.99
CA ARG A 227 -10.13 -28.97 23.70
C ARG A 227 -10.46 -29.72 24.99
N GLU A 228 -10.25 -31.03 25.01
CA GLU A 228 -10.61 -31.90 26.14
C GLU A 228 -9.71 -31.64 27.35
N ILE A 229 -8.40 -31.49 27.13
CA ILE A 229 -7.40 -31.36 28.19
C ILE A 229 -6.92 -29.92 28.41
N LYS A 230 -7.35 -28.98 27.56
CA LYS A 230 -6.93 -27.56 27.55
C LYS A 230 -5.40 -27.36 27.55
N LYS A 231 -4.66 -28.26 26.90
CA LYS A 231 -3.21 -28.15 26.68
C LYS A 231 -2.91 -27.80 25.23
N VAL A 232 -1.73 -27.25 24.95
CA VAL A 232 -1.27 -26.99 23.59
C VAL A 232 -1.10 -28.31 22.85
N ALA A 233 -1.72 -28.43 21.68
CA ALA A 233 -1.61 -29.60 20.82
C ALA A 233 -0.18 -29.75 20.31
N ARG A 234 0.28 -30.99 20.13
CA ARG A 234 1.59 -31.25 19.49
C ARG A 234 1.66 -30.58 18.11
N GLY A 235 2.69 -29.78 17.88
CA GLY A 235 2.87 -28.99 16.65
C GLY A 235 1.90 -27.81 16.48
N GLY A 236 1.11 -27.50 17.51
CA GLY A 236 0.14 -26.41 17.52
C GLY A 236 0.69 -25.11 18.09
N LEU A 237 1.99 -24.82 17.96
CA LEU A 237 2.61 -23.56 18.35
C LEU A 237 3.31 -23.00 17.11
N TRP A 238 3.10 -21.72 16.80
CA TRP A 238 3.76 -21.03 15.69
C TRP A 238 3.78 -19.52 15.89
N VAL A 239 4.64 -18.83 15.14
CA VAL A 239 4.77 -17.37 15.15
C VAL A 239 4.38 -16.78 13.79
N GLU A 240 3.54 -15.75 13.81
CA GLU A 240 3.09 -14.98 12.65
C GLU A 240 3.56 -13.53 12.74
N GLU A 241 4.00 -12.99 11.61
CA GLU A 241 4.25 -11.55 11.47
C GLU A 241 3.01 -10.79 11.00
N TYR A 242 2.84 -9.58 11.50
CA TYR A 242 1.77 -8.69 11.09
C TYR A 242 2.26 -7.26 10.88
N ILE A 243 1.79 -6.66 9.80
CA ILE A 243 1.93 -5.23 9.53
C ILE A 243 0.93 -4.48 10.43
N PRO A 244 1.34 -3.42 11.15
CA PRO A 244 0.45 -2.65 12.01
C PRO A 244 -0.76 -2.04 11.28
N ARG A 245 -1.87 -1.90 12.00
CA ARG A 245 -2.96 -0.99 11.63
C ARG A 245 -2.41 0.43 11.45
N GLY A 246 -2.96 1.18 10.51
CA GLY A 246 -2.58 2.55 10.19
C GLY A 246 -1.49 2.65 9.13
N THR A 247 -0.74 1.58 8.87
CA THR A 247 0.29 1.55 7.83
C THR A 247 -0.26 1.98 6.48
N ILE A 248 0.46 2.87 5.81
CA ILE A 248 0.11 3.44 4.51
C ILE A 248 1.05 2.87 3.46
N PHE A 249 0.46 2.25 2.46
CA PHE A 249 1.12 1.78 1.24
C PHE A 249 0.65 2.59 0.04
N TYR A 250 1.35 2.43 -1.07
CA TYR A 250 0.92 2.93 -2.37
C TYR A 250 1.14 1.89 -3.47
N SER A 251 0.33 1.97 -4.52
CA SER A 251 0.47 1.23 -5.78
C SER A 251 0.04 2.13 -6.94
N THR A 252 0.22 1.65 -8.17
CA THR A 252 -0.31 2.30 -9.37
C THR A 252 -1.14 1.31 -10.15
N PHE A 253 -2.34 1.75 -10.53
CA PHE A 253 -3.25 0.98 -11.37
C PHE A 253 -3.16 1.54 -12.78
N VAL A 254 -2.63 0.75 -13.70
CA VAL A 254 -2.45 1.11 -15.11
C VAL A 254 -3.58 0.49 -15.92
N TYR A 255 -4.33 1.32 -16.63
CA TYR A 255 -5.49 0.90 -17.42
C TYR A 255 -5.10 0.73 -18.88
N ASN A 256 -5.52 -0.39 -19.47
CA ASN A 256 -5.14 -0.77 -20.83
C ASN A 256 -6.39 -0.92 -21.71
N GLU A 257 -6.84 0.20 -22.29
CA GLU A 257 -7.99 0.25 -23.20
C GLU A 257 -7.77 -0.60 -24.46
N LYS A 258 -6.52 -0.74 -24.93
CA LYS A 258 -6.22 -1.63 -26.06
C LYS A 258 -6.51 -3.10 -25.76
N GLN A 259 -6.39 -3.53 -24.51
CA GLN A 259 -6.78 -4.89 -24.13
C GLN A 259 -8.29 -5.04 -24.13
N LEU A 260 -9.04 -3.99 -23.82
CA LEU A 260 -10.50 -4.00 -23.94
C LEU A 260 -10.92 -4.07 -25.42
N GLU A 261 -10.27 -3.33 -26.31
CA GLU A 261 -10.49 -3.43 -27.76
C GLU A 261 -10.22 -4.85 -28.27
N ARG A 262 -9.08 -5.46 -27.90
CA ARG A 262 -8.77 -6.85 -28.26
C ARG A 262 -9.80 -7.84 -27.73
N PHE A 263 -10.29 -7.63 -26.51
CA PHE A 263 -11.36 -8.46 -25.96
C PHE A 263 -12.65 -8.35 -26.79
N ARG A 264 -13.01 -7.15 -27.26
CA ARG A 264 -14.16 -6.93 -28.15
C ARG A 264 -13.98 -7.66 -29.49
N GLU A 265 -12.81 -7.59 -30.10
CA GLU A 265 -12.50 -8.33 -31.35
C GLU A 265 -12.62 -9.85 -31.18
N MET A 266 -12.25 -10.39 -30.01
CA MET A 266 -12.42 -11.80 -29.69
C MET A 266 -13.91 -12.15 -29.48
N ALA A 267 -14.67 -11.27 -28.82
CA ALA A 267 -16.11 -11.42 -28.59
C ALA A 267 -16.96 -11.36 -29.87
N GLU A 268 -16.46 -10.75 -30.95
CA GLU A 268 -17.11 -10.84 -32.26
C GLU A 268 -17.10 -12.28 -32.80
N LYS A 269 -16.11 -13.09 -32.43
CA LYS A 269 -15.87 -14.44 -32.96
C LYS A 269 -16.29 -15.57 -32.02
N ASP A 270 -16.59 -15.27 -30.76
CA ASP A 270 -16.95 -16.25 -29.73
C ASP A 270 -18.19 -15.82 -28.95
N GLU A 271 -19.20 -16.70 -28.90
CA GLU A 271 -20.50 -16.43 -28.27
C GLU A 271 -20.39 -16.25 -26.74
N HIS A 272 -19.51 -17.01 -26.08
CA HIS A 272 -19.32 -16.92 -24.64
C HIS A 272 -18.68 -15.58 -24.25
N LEU A 273 -17.65 -15.15 -24.97
CA LEU A 273 -17.02 -13.85 -24.76
C LEU A 273 -17.97 -12.69 -25.08
N ARG A 274 -18.83 -12.84 -26.08
CA ARG A 274 -19.89 -11.86 -26.38
C ARG A 274 -20.85 -11.68 -25.22
N ASN A 275 -21.31 -12.78 -24.64
CA ASN A 275 -22.18 -12.75 -23.46
C ASN A 275 -21.49 -12.08 -22.25
N ILE A 276 -20.21 -12.38 -22.02
CA ILE A 276 -19.41 -11.70 -20.97
C ILE A 276 -19.39 -10.18 -21.20
N LEU A 277 -19.16 -9.74 -22.43
CA LEU A 277 -19.10 -8.33 -22.81
C LEU A 277 -20.45 -7.62 -22.64
N GLU A 278 -21.53 -8.24 -23.11
CA GLU A 278 -22.89 -7.69 -23.04
C GLU A 278 -23.33 -7.46 -21.60
N ILE A 279 -23.12 -8.45 -20.72
CA ILE A 279 -23.46 -8.35 -19.28
C ILE A 279 -22.61 -7.26 -18.59
N SER A 280 -21.38 -7.07 -19.04
CA SER A 280 -20.45 -6.09 -18.43
C SER A 280 -20.57 -4.69 -19.03
N HIS A 281 -21.40 -4.49 -20.06
CA HIS A 281 -21.42 -3.28 -20.87
C HIS A 281 -21.72 -2.02 -20.05
N GLU A 282 -22.65 -2.10 -19.10
CA GLU A 282 -23.03 -0.97 -18.25
C GLU A 282 -21.86 -0.45 -17.41
N TYR A 283 -21.09 -1.36 -16.79
CA TYR A 283 -19.92 -1.00 -15.98
C TYR A 283 -18.80 -0.35 -16.81
N LEU A 284 -18.70 -0.70 -18.10
CA LEU A 284 -17.62 -0.27 -18.98
C LEU A 284 -17.96 0.98 -19.80
N ARG A 285 -19.13 1.61 -19.58
CA ARG A 285 -19.56 2.82 -20.32
C ARG A 285 -18.56 3.97 -20.24
N ASN A 286 -17.88 4.10 -19.11
CA ASN A 286 -16.87 5.14 -18.86
C ASN A 286 -15.43 4.61 -19.02
N GLY A 287 -15.24 3.52 -19.76
CA GLY A 287 -13.95 2.84 -19.91
C GLY A 287 -13.52 2.07 -18.67
N VAL A 288 -12.33 1.47 -18.75
CA VAL A 288 -11.77 0.61 -17.70
C VAL A 288 -11.47 1.41 -16.43
N MET A 289 -10.91 2.62 -16.59
CA MET A 289 -10.64 3.52 -15.47
C MET A 289 -11.94 3.91 -14.75
N GLY A 290 -12.99 4.26 -15.50
CA GLY A 290 -14.29 4.61 -14.93
C GLY A 290 -14.90 3.46 -14.13
N ALA A 291 -14.87 2.24 -14.68
CA ALA A 291 -15.33 1.03 -14.01
C ALA A 291 -14.60 0.79 -12.68
N ILE A 292 -13.26 0.87 -12.69
CA ILE A 292 -12.44 0.66 -11.49
C ILE A 292 -12.69 1.76 -10.45
N ARG A 293 -12.76 3.03 -10.86
CA ARG A 293 -13.08 4.14 -9.96
C ARG A 293 -14.43 3.96 -9.29
N GLU A 294 -15.44 3.50 -10.03
CA GLU A 294 -16.77 3.22 -9.47
C GLU A 294 -16.76 2.05 -8.49
N ILE A 295 -16.08 0.95 -8.83
CA ILE A 295 -15.89 -0.20 -7.95
C ILE A 295 -15.20 0.23 -6.64
N LEU A 296 -14.19 1.08 -6.74
CA LEU A 296 -13.39 1.53 -5.61
C LEU A 296 -14.08 2.63 -4.77
N LYS A 297 -15.24 3.17 -5.18
CA LYS A 297 -16.05 4.03 -4.29
C LYS A 297 -16.37 3.30 -2.97
N ASP A 298 -16.53 1.99 -3.04
CA ASP A 298 -16.55 1.10 -1.89
C ASP A 298 -15.11 0.85 -1.41
N ASN A 299 -14.59 1.80 -0.64
CA ASN A 299 -13.15 1.89 -0.34
C ASN A 299 -12.57 0.73 0.50
N TYR A 300 -13.33 -0.29 0.92
CA TYR A 300 -12.86 -1.32 1.85
C TYR A 300 -12.82 -2.71 1.22
N ILE A 301 -11.63 -3.33 1.27
CA ILE A 301 -11.36 -4.67 0.76
C ILE A 301 -10.54 -5.44 1.79
N VAL A 302 -10.65 -6.77 1.78
CA VAL A 302 -9.82 -7.66 2.61
C VAL A 302 -8.68 -8.21 1.75
N ILE A 303 -7.45 -8.20 2.29
CA ILE A 303 -6.26 -8.75 1.67
C ILE A 303 -5.45 -9.64 2.61
N GLY A 304 -4.82 -10.67 2.04
CA GLY A 304 -3.94 -11.57 2.77
C GLY A 304 -4.71 -12.68 3.50
N GLY A 305 -4.04 -13.32 4.46
CA GLY A 305 -4.63 -14.36 5.29
C GLY A 305 -5.35 -13.81 6.54
N ASP A 306 -5.83 -14.72 7.38
CA ASP A 306 -6.37 -14.41 8.72
C ASP A 306 -7.61 -13.50 8.78
N GLU A 307 -8.40 -13.45 7.69
CA GLU A 307 -9.66 -12.68 7.63
C GLU A 307 -10.60 -13.02 8.80
N THR A 308 -10.77 -14.31 9.10
CA THR A 308 -11.69 -14.80 10.15
C THR A 308 -11.26 -14.42 11.57
N VAL A 309 -10.03 -13.92 11.76
CA VAL A 309 -9.52 -13.38 13.02
C VAL A 309 -9.28 -11.86 12.95
N GLY A 310 -10.01 -11.19 12.04
CA GLY A 310 -10.07 -9.74 11.94
C GLY A 310 -8.78 -9.11 11.42
N LYS A 311 -8.10 -9.77 10.48
CA LYS A 311 -6.90 -9.26 9.81
C LYS A 311 -7.20 -8.99 8.33
N GLY A 312 -6.39 -8.15 7.71
CA GLY A 312 -6.41 -7.95 6.26
C GLY A 312 -7.34 -6.85 5.74
N LEU A 313 -8.18 -6.22 6.57
CA LEU A 313 -9.03 -5.12 6.13
C LEU A 313 -8.18 -3.88 5.78
N ILE A 314 -8.29 -3.42 4.54
CA ILE A 314 -7.66 -2.22 4.00
C ILE A 314 -8.68 -1.21 3.49
N LYS A 315 -8.30 0.06 3.51
CA LYS A 315 -8.97 1.14 2.78
C LYS A 315 -8.16 1.49 1.53
N ILE A 316 -8.74 1.35 0.35
CA ILE A 316 -8.15 1.77 -0.92
C ILE A 316 -8.66 3.17 -1.24
N VAL A 317 -7.76 4.09 -1.58
CA VAL A 317 -8.07 5.48 -1.92
C VAL A 317 -7.32 5.84 -3.20
N ILE A 318 -8.05 6.32 -4.21
CA ILE A 318 -7.41 6.90 -5.39
C ILE A 318 -6.92 8.29 -5.01
N ALA A 319 -5.64 8.56 -5.23
CA ALA A 319 -5.07 9.86 -4.94
C ALA A 319 -5.59 10.89 -5.95
N GLU A 320 -6.50 11.74 -5.49
CA GLU A 320 -7.00 12.90 -6.22
C GLU A 320 -6.08 14.09 -6.00
N GLU A 321 -6.03 15.02 -6.98
CA GLU A 321 -5.22 16.22 -6.83
C GLU A 321 -5.80 17.03 -5.67
N VAL A 322 -5.04 17.13 -4.57
CA VAL A 322 -5.37 18.05 -3.49
C VAL A 322 -5.11 19.45 -4.04
N SER A 323 -6.17 20.27 -4.11
CA SER A 323 -6.17 21.65 -4.60
C SER A 323 -5.25 22.56 -3.80
#